data_AF-V4LWS7-F1
#
_entry.id   AF-V4LWS7-F1
#
_cell.length_a   1.000
_cell.length_b   1.000
_cell.length_c   1.000
_cell.angle_alpha   90.00
_cell.angle_beta   90.00
_cell.angle_gamma   90.00
#
_symmetry.space_group_name_H-M   'P 1'
#
loop_
_entity.id
_entity.type
_entity.pdbx_description
1 polymer ?
#
loop_
_entity_poly.entity_id
_entity_poly.type
_entity_poly.pdbx_seq_one_letter_code
_entity_poly.pdbx_strand_id
1 'polypeptide(L)'
;MSPSTAPVFVGPILAVDAAVSRVIHTAAKPLLPPFLLLLLEISADFRFSFPVSLSLLLSPPLRPFLIPFLLGLLFDLIFVGIVKLIFRRARPAYNHPSMSAAVSADHYSFPSGHASRVFFVAASVHFFTSVAEASMVDPSYSFLDGWVRDHRDGEVKGNVVVGVWIWATVTAVSRILLGRHYVLDVAAGACLGILEALFALRFLRFEQIFGR
;
A
#
# COMPACT_ATOMS: atom_id res chain seq x y z
N MET A 1 -35.42 19.67 6.73
CA MET A 1 -34.48 18.73 6.08
C MET A 1 -33.96 19.43 4.83
N SER A 2 -32.72 19.92 4.84
CA SER A 2 -32.12 20.51 3.62
C SER A 2 -31.63 19.38 2.71
N PRO A 3 -31.87 19.47 1.38
CA PRO A 3 -31.30 18.52 0.44
C PRO A 3 -29.79 18.77 0.37
N SER A 4 -29.00 17.72 0.63
CA SER A 4 -27.56 17.73 0.42
C SER A 4 -27.28 17.92 -1.08
N THR A 5 -26.76 19.09 -1.44
CA THR A 5 -26.31 19.44 -2.79
C THR A 5 -24.95 18.80 -3.06
N ALA A 6 -24.90 17.47 -3.13
CA ALA A 6 -23.80 16.83 -3.84
C ALA A 6 -23.83 17.32 -5.30
N PRO A 7 -22.67 17.66 -5.91
CA PRO A 7 -22.65 18.07 -7.32
C PRO A 7 -23.37 17.03 -8.16
N VAL A 8 -24.19 17.47 -9.13
CA VAL A 8 -25.11 16.64 -9.93
C VAL A 8 -24.45 15.37 -10.49
N PHE A 9 -23.13 15.39 -10.71
CA PHE A 9 -22.34 14.29 -11.26
C PHE A 9 -21.67 13.36 -10.24
N VAL A 10 -21.44 13.79 -8.98
CA VAL A 10 -20.72 12.99 -7.99
C VAL A 10 -21.60 11.89 -7.39
N GLY A 11 -22.88 12.21 -7.12
CA GLY A 11 -23.84 11.25 -6.58
C GLY A 11 -23.98 9.98 -7.42
N PRO A 12 -24.23 10.08 -8.75
CA PRO A 12 -24.32 8.93 -9.63
C PRO A 12 -23.06 8.06 -9.65
N ILE A 13 -21.87 8.67 -9.71
CA ILE A 13 -20.60 7.92 -9.72
C ILE A 13 -20.43 7.12 -8.42
N LEU A 14 -20.70 7.74 -7.27
CA LEU A 14 -20.63 7.06 -5.98
C LEU A 14 -21.67 5.94 -5.85
N ALA A 15 -22.85 6.10 -6.45
CA ALA A 15 -23.88 5.05 -6.48
C ALA A 15 -23.45 3.86 -7.34
N VAL A 16 -22.85 4.11 -8.51
CA VAL A 16 -22.28 3.07 -9.37
C VAL A 16 -21.14 2.34 -8.67
N ASP A 17 -20.20 3.07 -8.07
CA ASP A 17 -19.09 2.49 -7.30
C ASP A 17 -19.60 1.61 -6.14
N ALA A 18 -20.63 2.06 -5.42
CA ALA A 18 -21.26 1.27 -4.37
C ALA A 18 -21.96 0.01 -4.90
N ALA A 19 -22.63 0.09 -6.05
CA ALA A 19 -23.30 -1.04 -6.69
C ALA A 19 -22.27 -2.09 -7.16
N VAL A 20 -21.23 -1.66 -7.88
CA VAL A 20 -20.15 -2.53 -8.35
C VAL A 20 -19.43 -3.19 -7.18
N SER A 21 -19.07 -2.42 -6.15
CA SER A 21 -18.40 -2.95 -4.95
C SER A 21 -19.25 -4.00 -4.24
N ARG A 22 -20.57 -3.80 -4.18
CA ARG A 22 -21.50 -4.77 -3.58
C ARG A 22 -21.56 -6.05 -4.39
N VAL A 23 -21.66 -5.95 -5.72
CA VAL A 23 -21.67 -7.12 -6.61
C VAL A 23 -20.40 -7.94 -6.41
N ILE A 24 -19.23 -7.31 -6.44
CA ILE A 24 -17.94 -7.97 -6.22
C ILE A 24 -17.91 -8.70 -4.86
N HIS A 25 -18.30 -8.02 -3.78
CA HIS A 25 -18.36 -8.61 -2.44
C HIS A 25 -19.28 -9.84 -2.39
N THR A 26 -20.49 -9.72 -2.94
CA THR A 26 -21.48 -10.82 -2.92
C THR A 26 -21.07 -12.01 -3.78
N ALA A 27 -20.47 -11.76 -4.95
CA ALA A 27 -19.99 -12.80 -5.84
C ALA A 27 -18.81 -13.58 -5.24
N ALA A 28 -17.95 -12.91 -4.46
CA ALA A 28 -16.79 -13.52 -3.83
C ALA A 28 -17.12 -14.32 -2.55
N LYS A 29 -18.21 -13.98 -1.87
CA LYS A 29 -18.63 -14.61 -0.61
C LYS A 29 -18.69 -16.15 -0.63
N PRO A 30 -19.25 -16.81 -1.67
CA PRO A 30 -19.23 -18.28 -1.75
C PRO A 30 -17.89 -18.87 -2.20
N LEU A 31 -17.04 -18.08 -2.87
CA LEU A 31 -15.78 -18.56 -3.47
C LEU A 31 -14.60 -18.52 -2.50
N LEU A 32 -14.55 -17.52 -1.62
CA LEU A 32 -13.38 -17.25 -0.80
C LEU A 32 -13.71 -17.30 0.70
N PRO A 33 -13.05 -18.20 1.47
CA PRO A 33 -13.29 -18.27 2.89
C PRO A 33 -12.75 -17.03 3.62
N PRO A 34 -13.47 -16.50 4.63
CA PRO A 34 -13.11 -15.24 5.30
C PRO A 34 -11.71 -15.23 5.93
N PHE A 35 -11.20 -16.39 6.38
CA PHE A 35 -9.87 -16.46 7.00
C PHE A 35 -8.75 -16.12 6.02
N LEU A 36 -8.86 -16.47 4.74
CA LEU A 36 -7.83 -16.12 3.73
C LEU A 36 -7.78 -14.61 3.51
N LEU A 37 -8.95 -13.97 3.44
CA LEU A 37 -9.04 -12.52 3.31
C LEU A 37 -8.52 -11.81 4.55
N LEU A 38 -8.75 -12.38 5.75
CA LEU A 38 -8.20 -11.85 6.99
C LEU A 38 -6.67 -12.01 7.06
N LEU A 39 -6.12 -13.13 6.58
CA LEU A 39 -4.67 -13.30 6.46
C LEU A 39 -4.05 -12.25 5.54
N LEU A 40 -4.71 -11.91 4.43
CA LEU A 40 -4.28 -10.82 3.55
C LEU A 40 -4.34 -9.47 4.27
N GLU A 41 -5.43 -9.19 5.00
CA GLU A 41 -5.53 -7.99 5.84
C GLU A 41 -4.40 -7.89 6.87
N ILE A 42 -4.11 -8.99 7.59
CA ILE A 42 -3.01 -9.05 8.56
C ILE A 42 -1.65 -8.90 7.88
N SER A 43 -1.45 -9.47 6.69
CA SER A 43 -0.19 -9.36 5.94
C SER A 43 0.14 -7.91 5.56
N ALA A 44 -0.88 -7.08 5.33
CA ALA A 44 -0.74 -5.65 5.06
C ALA A 44 -0.91 -4.76 6.29
N ASP A 45 -1.17 -5.34 7.45
CA ASP A 45 -1.14 -4.58 8.69
C ASP A 45 0.27 -4.05 8.89
N PHE A 46 0.39 -2.81 9.32
CA PHE A 46 1.66 -2.16 9.57
C PHE A 46 2.48 -2.99 10.57
N ARG A 47 1.82 -3.65 11.53
CA ARG A 47 2.48 -4.52 12.52
C ARG A 47 3.29 -5.67 11.91
N PHE A 48 2.88 -6.19 10.75
CA PHE A 48 3.53 -7.33 10.08
C PHE A 48 4.38 -6.91 8.88
N SER A 49 3.84 -6.04 8.02
CA SER A 49 4.53 -5.58 6.81
C SER A 49 5.71 -4.64 7.11
N PHE A 50 5.65 -3.87 8.20
CA PHE A 50 6.70 -2.93 8.57
C PHE A 50 7.99 -3.65 8.99
N PRO A 51 8.00 -4.62 9.94
CA PRO A 51 9.23 -5.34 10.27
C PRO A 51 9.87 -6.04 9.08
N VAL A 52 9.06 -6.62 8.17
CA VAL A 52 9.58 -7.30 6.98
C VAL A 52 10.23 -6.30 6.03
N SER A 53 9.54 -5.21 5.68
CA SER A 53 10.08 -4.17 4.80
C SER A 53 11.33 -3.51 5.41
N LEU A 54 11.31 -3.27 6.72
CA LEU A 54 12.44 -2.73 7.49
C LEU A 54 13.62 -3.70 7.50
N SER A 55 13.38 -5.00 7.70
CA SER A 55 14.45 -6.02 7.70
C SER A 55 15.15 -6.13 6.34
N LEU A 56 14.39 -6.00 5.25
CA LEU A 56 14.94 -5.95 3.90
C LEU A 56 15.79 -4.69 3.73
N LEU A 57 15.28 -3.52 4.13
CA LEU A 57 15.97 -2.24 3.97
C LEU A 57 17.16 -2.00 4.92
N LEU A 58 17.23 -2.71 6.05
CA LEU A 58 18.39 -2.68 6.94
C LEU A 58 19.60 -3.45 6.39
N SER A 59 19.41 -4.25 5.34
CA SER A 59 20.53 -4.90 4.66
C SER A 59 21.52 -3.83 4.16
N PRO A 60 22.84 -4.04 4.32
CA PRO A 60 23.87 -3.04 4.03
C PRO A 60 23.69 -2.26 2.71
N PRO A 61 23.35 -2.89 1.57
CA PRO A 61 23.21 -2.18 0.30
C PRO A 61 21.91 -1.37 0.18
N LEU A 62 20.93 -1.60 1.05
CA LEU A 62 19.62 -0.91 1.02
C LEU A 62 19.52 0.25 2.01
N ARG A 63 20.52 0.42 2.89
CA ARG A 63 20.55 1.46 3.92
C ARG A 63 20.33 2.89 3.43
N PRO A 64 20.89 3.33 2.28
CA PRO A 64 20.66 4.70 1.78
C PRO A 64 19.18 4.99 1.47
N PHE A 65 18.39 3.95 1.21
CA PHE A 65 16.97 4.05 0.87
C PHE A 65 16.05 3.90 2.08
N LEU A 66 16.60 3.49 3.23
CA LEU A 66 15.83 3.29 4.45
C LEU A 66 15.19 4.59 4.93
N ILE A 67 15.94 5.70 4.95
CA ILE A 67 15.42 7.00 5.40
C ILE A 67 14.32 7.54 4.44
N PRO A 68 14.54 7.61 3.11
CA PRO A 68 13.47 7.98 2.18
C PRO A 68 12.22 7.11 2.32
N PHE A 69 12.39 5.79 2.47
CA PHE A 69 11.28 4.86 2.64
C PHE A 69 10.49 5.11 3.93
N LEU A 70 11.17 5.27 5.07
CA LEU A 70 10.52 5.53 6.36
C LEU A 70 9.81 6.89 6.38
N LEU A 71 10.44 7.92 5.82
CA LEU A 71 9.81 9.24 5.70
C LEU A 71 8.64 9.22 4.72
N GLY A 72 8.74 8.47 3.63
CA GLY A 72 7.63 8.25 2.69
C GLY A 72 6.45 7.52 3.33
N LEU A 73 6.69 6.47 4.12
CA LEU A 73 5.64 5.78 4.88
C LEU A 73 4.99 6.68 5.94
N LEU A 74 5.79 7.52 6.62
CA LEU A 74 5.26 8.48 7.58
C LEU A 74 4.38 9.52 6.86
N PHE A 75 4.83 9.99 5.70
CA PHE A 75 4.08 10.89 4.84
C PHE A 75 2.76 10.26 4.38
N ASP A 76 2.75 9.01 3.89
CA ASP A 76 1.54 8.25 3.52
C ASP A 76 0.53 8.25 4.67
N LEU A 77 0.97 7.88 5.88
CA LEU A 77 0.09 7.77 7.03
C LEU A 77 -0.57 9.11 7.39
N ILE A 78 0.20 10.19 7.36
CA ILE A 78 -0.28 11.54 7.63
C ILE A 78 -1.23 12.00 6.52
N PHE A 79 -0.82 11.84 5.26
CA PHE A 79 -1.55 12.33 4.11
C PHE A 79 -2.88 11.59 3.94
N VAL A 80 -2.87 10.25 3.98
CA VAL A 80 -4.10 9.43 4.00
C VAL A 80 -5.00 9.82 5.17
N GLY A 81 -4.43 10.06 6.36
CA GLY A 81 -5.18 10.52 7.54
C GLY A 81 -5.89 11.85 7.27
N ILE A 82 -5.20 12.84 6.71
CA ILE A 82 -5.77 14.14 6.34
C ILE A 82 -6.86 13.98 5.28
N VAL A 83 -6.61 13.22 4.20
CA VAL A 83 -7.60 13.00 3.13
C VAL A 83 -8.86 12.33 3.69
N LYS A 84 -8.71 11.35 4.59
CA LYS A 84 -9.84 10.72 5.29
C LYS A 84 -10.66 11.74 6.09
N LEU A 85 -10.01 12.69 6.76
CA LEU A 85 -10.67 13.73 7.54
C LEU A 85 -11.38 14.79 6.67
N ILE A 86 -10.92 15.00 5.44
CA ILE A 86 -11.52 15.93 4.47
C ILE A 86 -12.77 15.30 3.83
N PHE A 87 -12.63 14.10 3.24
CA PHE A 87 -13.70 13.49 2.44
C PHE A 87 -14.76 12.77 3.30
N ARG A 88 -14.36 12.22 4.45
CA ARG A 88 -15.25 11.57 5.43
C ARG A 88 -16.25 10.58 4.83
N ARG A 89 -15.86 9.90 3.74
CA ARG A 89 -16.72 8.93 3.06
C ARG A 89 -17.06 7.78 4.02
N ALA A 90 -18.34 7.43 4.10
CA ALA A 90 -18.81 6.31 4.91
C ALA A 90 -18.32 4.97 4.34
N ARG A 91 -18.14 3.96 5.19
CA ARG A 91 -17.82 2.58 4.81
C ARG A 91 -19.00 1.89 4.11
N PRO A 92 -18.78 0.80 3.37
CA PRO A 92 -19.86 -0.03 2.87
C PRO A 92 -20.79 -0.51 4.00
N ALA A 93 -22.11 -0.51 3.75
CA ALA A 93 -23.11 -0.88 4.77
C ALA A 93 -23.02 -2.34 5.24
N TYR A 94 -22.41 -3.20 4.41
CA TYR A 94 -22.13 -4.61 4.69
C TYR A 94 -20.74 -4.83 5.31
N ASN A 95 -20.07 -3.76 5.76
CA ASN A 95 -18.85 -3.86 6.56
C ASN A 95 -19.21 -4.42 7.94
N HIS A 96 -18.85 -5.67 8.20
CA HIS A 96 -18.97 -6.24 9.53
C HIS A 96 -17.73 -5.86 10.36
N PRO A 97 -17.89 -5.21 11.52
CA PRO A 97 -16.77 -4.98 12.42
C PRO A 97 -16.26 -6.33 12.95
N SER A 98 -15.13 -6.80 12.43
CA SER A 98 -14.37 -7.89 13.05
C SER A 98 -13.57 -7.35 14.24
N MET A 99 -13.27 -8.24 15.20
CA MET A 99 -12.59 -7.98 16.47
C MET A 99 -11.12 -7.47 16.38
N SER A 100 -10.68 -6.82 15.30
CA SER A 100 -9.33 -6.22 15.26
C SER A 100 -9.36 -4.83 15.87
N ALA A 101 -9.04 -4.77 17.16
CA ALA A 101 -8.68 -3.56 17.89
C ALA A 101 -7.35 -2.99 17.36
N ALA A 102 -7.42 -2.07 16.40
CA ALA A 102 -6.28 -1.24 16.05
C ALA A 102 -6.73 0.09 15.43
N VAL A 103 -6.85 1.08 16.33
CA VAL A 103 -6.86 2.53 16.08
C VAL A 103 -8.16 3.10 15.48
N SER A 104 -8.78 3.99 16.27
CA SER A 104 -10.01 4.75 15.98
C SER A 104 -9.95 5.70 14.76
N ALA A 105 -8.83 5.73 14.03
CA ALA A 105 -8.65 6.50 12.80
C ALA A 105 -9.30 5.85 11.56
N ASP A 106 -9.80 4.61 11.67
CA ASP A 106 -10.27 3.84 10.52
C ASP A 106 -11.78 3.99 10.20
N HIS A 107 -12.44 5.01 10.76
CA HIS A 107 -13.88 5.21 10.59
C HIS A 107 -14.28 5.55 9.13
N TYR A 108 -13.42 6.26 8.39
CA TYR A 108 -13.69 6.68 7.01
C TYR A 108 -13.08 5.74 5.97
N SER A 109 -13.80 5.58 4.85
CA SER A 109 -13.46 4.65 3.76
C SER A 109 -12.50 5.22 2.72
N PHE A 110 -12.61 6.50 2.39
CA PHE A 110 -11.80 7.11 1.33
C PHE A 110 -10.60 7.89 1.89
N PRO A 111 -9.38 7.67 1.37
CA PRO A 111 -8.94 6.58 0.49
C PRO A 111 -8.62 5.32 1.32
N SER A 112 -8.39 4.19 0.64
CA SER A 112 -7.95 2.98 1.32
C SER A 112 -6.48 3.07 1.72
N GLY A 113 -6.21 3.26 3.02
CA GLY A 113 -4.85 3.28 3.55
C GLY A 113 -4.13 1.93 3.44
N HIS A 114 -4.84 0.81 3.47
CA HIS A 114 -4.22 -0.50 3.21
C HIS A 114 -3.74 -0.61 1.76
N ALA A 115 -4.58 -0.20 0.81
CA ALA A 115 -4.19 -0.17 -0.60
C ALA A 115 -3.01 0.78 -0.84
N SER A 116 -3.04 1.97 -0.22
CA SER A 116 -1.94 2.92 -0.33
C SER A 116 -0.60 2.34 0.13
N ARG A 117 -0.55 1.79 1.34
CA ARG A 117 0.69 1.25 1.91
C ARG A 117 1.27 0.08 1.12
N VAL A 118 0.44 -0.89 0.71
CA VAL A 118 0.97 -2.06 -0.02
C VAL A 118 1.50 -1.66 -1.41
N PHE A 119 0.85 -0.70 -2.07
CA PHE A 119 1.33 -0.17 -3.36
C PHE A 119 2.54 0.75 -3.19
N PHE A 120 2.64 1.51 -2.10
CA PHE A 120 3.84 2.25 -1.73
C PHE A 120 5.04 1.30 -1.55
N VAL A 121 4.86 0.18 -0.85
CA VAL A 121 5.90 -0.84 -0.66
C VAL A 121 6.27 -1.48 -2.01
N ALA A 122 5.29 -1.87 -2.82
CA ALA A 122 5.55 -2.48 -4.13
C ALA A 122 6.29 -1.53 -5.09
N ALA A 123 5.87 -0.27 -5.15
CA ALA A 123 6.54 0.75 -5.94
C ALA A 123 7.95 1.04 -5.40
N SER A 124 8.13 1.11 -4.08
CA SER A 124 9.44 1.31 -3.48
C SER A 124 10.41 0.19 -3.83
N VAL A 125 9.99 -1.08 -3.73
CA VAL A 125 10.79 -2.25 -4.13
C VAL A 125 11.09 -2.25 -5.63
N HIS A 126 10.11 -1.88 -6.45
CA HIS A 126 10.29 -1.79 -7.91
C HIS A 126 11.31 -0.73 -8.28
N PHE A 127 11.14 0.52 -7.81
CA PHE A 127 12.03 1.62 -8.16
C PHE A 127 13.39 1.53 -7.47
N PHE A 128 13.48 0.83 -6.34
CA PHE A 128 14.76 0.50 -5.73
C PHE A 128 15.70 -0.24 -6.72
N THR A 129 15.16 -1.13 -7.58
CA THR A 129 15.95 -1.88 -8.57
C THR A 129 16.72 -0.97 -9.53
N SER A 130 16.09 0.10 -10.00
CA SER A 130 16.66 1.04 -10.98
C SER A 130 17.75 1.98 -10.45
N VAL A 131 17.97 2.03 -9.13
CA VAL A 131 18.92 2.98 -8.50
C VAL A 131 20.15 2.26 -7.94
N ALA A 132 20.07 0.95 -7.73
CA ALA A 132 21.17 0.13 -7.18
C ALA A 132 22.34 -0.07 -8.17
N GLU A 133 22.18 0.24 -9.46
CA GLU A 133 23.24 0.19 -10.47
C GLU A 133 24.44 1.13 -10.17
N ALA A 134 24.31 2.08 -9.23
CA ALA A 134 25.29 3.16 -9.08
C ALA A 134 26.30 3.01 -7.93
N SER A 135 26.31 1.94 -7.12
CA SER A 135 27.25 1.86 -5.99
C SER A 135 27.64 0.43 -5.62
N MET A 136 28.81 0.01 -6.11
CA MET A 136 29.52 -1.19 -5.66
C MET A 136 30.22 -1.00 -4.30
N VAL A 137 30.66 -2.14 -3.72
CA VAL A 137 31.50 -2.39 -2.51
C VAL A 137 30.65 -2.59 -1.24
N ASP A 138 30.55 -3.76 -0.58
CA ASP A 138 31.49 -4.80 -0.14
C ASP A 138 30.69 -6.13 0.12
N PRO A 139 31.27 -7.35 0.04
CA PRO A 139 30.52 -8.61 0.10
C PRO A 139 30.25 -9.04 1.56
N SER A 140 29.49 -8.25 2.32
CA SER A 140 28.93 -8.73 3.58
C SER A 140 27.56 -9.33 3.30
N TYR A 141 27.56 -10.55 2.75
CA TYR A 141 26.35 -11.26 2.37
C TYR A 141 25.55 -11.69 3.61
N SER A 142 24.29 -11.27 3.65
CA SER A 142 23.27 -11.83 4.54
C SER A 142 22.61 -13.04 3.87
N PHE A 143 22.12 -14.01 4.65
CA PHE A 143 21.33 -15.15 4.15
C PHE A 143 20.17 -14.72 3.22
N LEU A 144 19.63 -13.52 3.42
CA LEU A 144 18.52 -12.97 2.63
C LEU A 144 18.93 -12.48 1.22
N ASP A 145 20.21 -12.17 0.99
CA ASP A 145 20.66 -11.65 -0.31
C ASP A 145 20.43 -12.65 -1.43
N GLY A 146 20.66 -13.94 -1.17
CA GLY A 146 20.47 -14.99 -2.18
C GLY A 146 19.02 -15.20 -2.61
N TRP A 147 18.05 -14.80 -1.77
CA TRP A 147 16.62 -14.89 -2.07
C TRP A 147 16.09 -13.64 -2.76
N VAL A 148 16.66 -12.48 -2.45
CA VAL A 148 16.15 -11.17 -2.87
C VAL A 148 16.89 -10.61 -4.08
N ARG A 149 18.20 -10.84 -4.20
CA ARG A 149 19.06 -10.19 -5.21
C ARG A 149 19.69 -11.18 -6.17
N ASP A 150 19.85 -10.77 -7.43
CA ASP A 150 20.68 -11.53 -8.37
C ASP A 150 22.17 -11.36 -8.00
N HIS A 151 22.91 -12.46 -8.03
CA HIS A 151 24.30 -12.53 -7.59
C HIS A 151 25.26 -11.78 -8.52
N ARG A 152 24.80 -11.40 -9.72
CA ARG A 152 25.65 -10.77 -10.73
C ARG A 152 25.62 -9.24 -10.67
N ASP A 153 24.45 -8.64 -10.47
CA ASP A 153 24.26 -7.20 -10.73
C ASP A 153 23.75 -6.42 -9.51
N GLY A 154 23.43 -7.11 -8.41
CA GLY A 154 22.88 -6.48 -7.21
C GLY A 154 21.44 -6.00 -7.37
N GLU A 155 20.79 -6.26 -8.51
CA GLU A 155 19.37 -5.96 -8.69
C GLU A 155 18.47 -6.87 -7.85
N VAL A 156 17.29 -6.39 -7.46
CA VAL A 156 16.25 -7.26 -6.89
C VAL A 156 15.77 -8.19 -7.99
N LYS A 157 15.71 -9.49 -7.71
CA LYS A 157 15.24 -10.48 -8.69
C LYS A 157 13.87 -10.09 -9.22
N GLY A 158 13.67 -10.12 -10.53
CA GLY A 158 12.38 -9.81 -11.16
C GLY A 158 11.21 -10.61 -10.54
N ASN A 159 11.45 -11.85 -10.13
CA ASN A 159 10.45 -12.69 -9.45
C ASN A 159 10.00 -12.12 -8.10
N VAL A 160 10.89 -11.43 -7.36
CA VAL A 160 10.55 -10.76 -6.10
C VAL A 160 9.70 -9.54 -6.38
N VAL A 161 10.06 -8.73 -7.37
CA VAL A 161 9.25 -7.57 -7.80
C VAL A 161 7.84 -8.04 -8.17
N VAL A 162 7.73 -9.04 -9.05
CA VAL A 162 6.45 -9.63 -9.45
C VAL A 162 5.66 -10.14 -8.23
N GLY A 163 6.33 -10.87 -7.32
CA GLY A 163 5.70 -11.38 -6.10
C GLY A 163 5.11 -10.27 -5.21
N VAL A 164 5.84 -9.17 -5.01
CA VAL A 164 5.37 -8.04 -4.20
C VAL A 164 4.20 -7.31 -4.89
N TRP A 165 4.20 -7.16 -6.21
CA TRP A 165 3.07 -6.59 -6.95
C TRP A 165 1.82 -7.47 -6.90
N ILE A 166 1.98 -8.80 -6.98
CA ILE A 166 0.88 -9.76 -6.79
C ILE A 166 0.32 -9.62 -5.38
N TRP A 167 1.18 -9.63 -4.36
CA TRP A 167 0.78 -9.45 -2.97
C TRP A 167 0.02 -8.13 -2.76
N ALA A 168 0.54 -7.01 -3.27
CA ALA A 168 -0.10 -5.70 -3.16
C ALA A 168 -1.49 -5.69 -3.82
N THR A 169 -1.60 -6.27 -5.02
CA THR A 169 -2.86 -6.35 -5.77
C THR A 169 -3.90 -7.21 -5.04
N VAL A 170 -3.52 -8.43 -4.64
CA VAL A 170 -4.43 -9.36 -3.94
C VAL A 170 -4.87 -8.77 -2.60
N THR A 171 -3.97 -8.10 -1.88
CA THR A 171 -4.29 -7.46 -0.61
C THR A 171 -5.21 -6.25 -0.79
N ALA A 172 -4.98 -5.41 -1.80
CA ALA A 172 -5.86 -4.28 -2.11
C ALA A 172 -7.26 -4.77 -2.53
N VAL A 173 -7.34 -5.79 -3.39
CA VAL A 173 -8.62 -6.41 -3.80
C VAL A 173 -9.33 -7.00 -2.58
N SER A 174 -8.61 -7.63 -1.64
CA SER A 174 -9.21 -8.17 -0.41
C SER A 174 -10.03 -7.15 0.38
N ARG A 175 -9.70 -5.84 0.28
CA ARG A 175 -10.43 -4.77 0.97
C ARG A 175 -11.84 -4.59 0.43
N ILE A 176 -12.03 -4.83 -0.86
CA ILE A 176 -13.35 -4.82 -1.52
C ILE A 176 -14.10 -6.11 -1.16
N LEU A 177 -13.41 -7.25 -1.22
CA LEU A 177 -14.00 -8.58 -0.94
C LEU A 177 -14.46 -8.71 0.52
N LEU A 178 -13.74 -8.12 1.47
CA LEU A 178 -14.14 -8.04 2.89
C LEU A 178 -15.23 -7.00 3.16
N GLY A 179 -15.59 -6.20 2.15
CA GLY A 179 -16.55 -5.10 2.31
C GLY A 179 -16.04 -3.93 3.14
N ARG A 180 -14.72 -3.76 3.24
CA ARG A 180 -14.10 -2.66 4.00
C ARG A 180 -14.11 -1.36 3.23
N HIS A 181 -13.93 -1.44 1.91
CA HIS A 181 -13.75 -0.29 1.04
C HIS A 181 -14.50 -0.48 -0.27
N TYR A 182 -14.83 0.63 -0.92
CA TYR A 182 -15.32 0.62 -2.29
C TYR A 182 -14.17 0.53 -3.30
N VAL A 183 -14.46 0.18 -4.55
CA VAL A 183 -13.47 0.05 -5.62
C VAL A 183 -12.70 1.37 -5.81
N LEU A 184 -13.40 2.51 -5.85
CA LEU A 184 -12.73 3.81 -6.01
C LEU A 184 -11.83 4.18 -4.82
N ASP A 185 -12.18 3.76 -3.60
CA ASP A 185 -11.32 4.01 -2.43
C ASP A 185 -9.99 3.26 -2.55
N VAL A 186 -10.05 2.01 -3.05
CA VAL A 186 -8.89 1.15 -3.26
C VAL A 186 -8.06 1.65 -4.42
N ALA A 187 -8.67 2.02 -5.54
CA ALA A 187 -7.98 2.58 -6.69
C ALA A 187 -7.26 3.90 -6.33
N ALA A 188 -7.94 4.81 -5.63
CA ALA A 188 -7.34 6.05 -5.17
C ALA A 188 -6.18 5.81 -4.19
N GLY A 189 -6.35 4.88 -3.25
CA GLY A 189 -5.28 4.47 -2.34
C GLY A 189 -4.07 3.92 -3.10
N ALA A 190 -4.27 2.97 -4.01
CA ALA A 190 -3.19 2.39 -4.81
C ALA A 190 -2.42 3.44 -5.62
N CYS A 191 -3.14 4.37 -6.28
CA CYS A 191 -2.52 5.47 -7.02
C CYS A 191 -1.70 6.38 -6.10
N LEU A 192 -2.26 6.74 -4.94
CA LEU A 192 -1.61 7.60 -3.95
C LEU A 192 -0.30 6.96 -3.45
N GLY A 193 -0.32 5.68 -3.08
CA GLY A 193 0.88 4.97 -2.63
C GLY A 193 1.99 4.91 -3.69
N ILE A 194 1.65 4.69 -4.97
CA ILE A 194 2.64 4.72 -6.07
C ILE A 194 3.24 6.12 -6.20
N LEU A 195 2.42 7.16 -6.18
CA LEU A 195 2.87 8.56 -6.31
C LEU A 195 3.75 8.98 -5.13
N GLU A 196 3.41 8.55 -3.92
CA GLU A 196 4.20 8.82 -2.72
C GLU A 196 5.54 8.09 -2.72
N ALA A 197 5.60 6.84 -3.23
CA ALA A 197 6.85 6.13 -3.39
C ALA A 197 7.77 6.86 -4.38
N LEU A 198 7.22 7.33 -5.51
CA LEU A 198 7.94 8.15 -6.47
C LEU A 198 8.44 9.46 -5.84
N PHE A 199 7.59 10.14 -5.09
CA PHE A 199 7.94 11.37 -4.39
C PHE A 199 9.06 11.12 -3.37
N ALA A 200 8.93 10.10 -2.53
CA ALA A 200 9.90 9.75 -1.50
C ALA A 200 11.27 9.42 -2.11
N LEU A 201 11.31 8.58 -3.15
CA LEU A 201 12.56 8.18 -3.78
C LEU A 201 13.20 9.32 -4.60
N ARG A 202 12.42 10.25 -5.13
CA ARG A 202 12.91 11.39 -5.92
C ARG A 202 13.40 12.55 -5.06
N PHE A 203 12.68 12.89 -3.98
CA PHE A 203 12.89 14.11 -3.22
C PHE A 203 13.46 13.89 -1.83
N LEU A 204 13.22 12.74 -1.19
CA LEU A 204 13.73 12.46 0.16
C LEU A 204 15.08 11.75 0.14
N ARG A 205 15.64 11.50 -1.06
CA ARG A 205 17.00 11.00 -1.25
C ARG A 205 17.99 12.15 -1.12
N PHE A 206 18.37 12.45 0.12
CA PHE A 206 19.30 13.53 0.48
C PHE A 206 20.64 13.47 -0.26
N GLU A 207 21.08 12.27 -0.65
CA GLU A 207 22.29 12.03 -1.47
C GLU A 207 22.29 12.78 -2.82
N GLN A 208 21.12 13.01 -3.46
CA GLN A 208 21.05 13.76 -4.72
C GLN A 208 20.91 15.29 -4.54
N ILE A 209 20.51 15.73 -3.35
CA ILE A 209 20.27 17.16 -3.05
C ILE A 209 21.50 17.80 -2.43
N PHE A 210 22.26 17.05 -1.64
CA PHE A 210 23.46 17.52 -0.94
C PHE A 210 24.77 16.92 -1.47
N GLY A 211 24.69 15.97 -2.42
CA GLY A 211 25.86 15.40 -3.10
C GLY A 211 26.44 16.32 -4.17
N ARG A 212 27.20 17.31 -3.71
CA ARG A 212 28.55 17.54 -4.23
C ARG A 212 29.51 16.60 -3.51
#